data_AF-A0A6J3BPB6-F1
#
_entry.id   AF-A0A6J3BPB6-F1
#
_cell.length_a   1.000
_cell.length_b   1.000
_cell.length_c   1.000
_cell.angle_alpha   90.00
_cell.angle_beta   90.00
_cell.angle_gamma   90.00
#
_symmetry.space_group_name_H-M   'P 1'
#
loop_
_entity.id
_entity.type
_entity.pdbx_description
1 polymer ?
#
loop_
_entity_poly.entity_id
_entity_poly.type
_entity_poly.pdbx_seq_one_letter_code
_entity_poly.pdbx_strand_id
1 'polypeptide(L)'
;MEILGDILHRLGTQGVGAISLKMAQHLLPLFENEKEGVRGGAIFLYGDVIYSGGKKFRQALKSHAFQALVPLLFHLADSCPDVVMKTKLTFLRCAILLKWEFRKELFGKLAWGRGLGAENDILIYMVESNFGNYHQFLMRALVYLVSPDRHLKLVAMKFIGGLLQDYFADLCFCLKKGDVSTLRKYLELLEQDPDSESRKFYKSFFEDVVELSQYVT
;
A
#
# COMPACT_ATOMS: atom_id res chain seq x y z
N MET A 1 -17.77 -12.53 -6.50
CA MET A 1 -17.60 -11.48 -5.48
C MET A 1 -18.77 -10.50 -5.44
N GLU A 2 -19.43 -10.23 -6.57
CA GLU A 2 -20.54 -9.26 -6.70
C GLU A 2 -21.70 -9.49 -5.72
N ILE A 3 -22.20 -10.72 -5.59
CA ILE A 3 -23.30 -11.06 -4.66
C ILE A 3 -22.99 -10.65 -3.22
N LEU A 4 -21.74 -10.85 -2.77
CA LEU A 4 -21.31 -10.46 -1.43
C LEU A 4 -21.26 -8.93 -1.28
N GLY A 5 -20.81 -8.22 -2.31
CA GLY A 5 -20.83 -6.75 -2.36
C GLY A 5 -22.26 -6.20 -2.25
N ASP A 6 -23.19 -6.78 -3.02
CA ASP A 6 -24.61 -6.38 -3.00
C ASP A 6 -25.24 -6.60 -1.62
N ILE A 7 -24.95 -7.73 -0.97
CA ILE A 7 -25.42 -8.00 0.40
C ILE A 7 -24.86 -6.94 1.36
N LEU A 8 -23.57 -6.61 1.28
CA LEU A 8 -22.95 -5.59 2.12
C LEU A 8 -23.55 -4.20 1.88
N HIS A 9 -23.87 -3.85 0.64
CA HIS A 9 -24.53 -2.59 0.31
C HIS A 9 -25.93 -2.50 0.89
N ARG A 10 -26.72 -3.59 0.80
CA ARG A 10 -28.07 -3.63 1.37
C ARG A 10 -28.07 -3.54 2.90
N LEU A 11 -27.06 -4.09 3.56
CA LEU A 11 -26.91 -4.00 5.02
C LEU A 11 -26.39 -2.63 5.49
N GLY A 12 -25.82 -1.83 4.58
CA GLY A 12 -25.40 -0.46 4.82
C GLY A 12 -24.53 -0.32 6.07
N THR A 13 -24.84 0.67 6.92
CA THR A 13 -24.05 0.95 8.15
C THR A 13 -24.32 -0.02 9.30
N GLN A 14 -25.28 -0.94 9.17
CA GLN A 14 -25.44 -2.04 10.14
C GLN A 14 -24.34 -3.08 9.93
N GLY A 15 -23.94 -3.29 8.67
CA GLY A 15 -22.87 -4.22 8.27
C GLY A 15 -23.14 -5.66 8.67
N VAL A 16 -22.13 -6.52 8.49
CA VAL A 16 -22.15 -7.92 8.97
C VAL A 16 -21.30 -8.11 10.25
N GLY A 17 -21.02 -7.01 10.96
CA GLY A 17 -20.31 -7.02 12.23
C GLY A 17 -18.92 -7.69 12.13
N ALA A 18 -18.66 -8.68 13.00
CA ALA A 18 -17.38 -9.38 13.06
C ALA A 18 -17.00 -10.09 11.76
N ILE A 19 -17.99 -10.45 10.94
CA ILE A 19 -17.78 -11.09 9.65
C ILE A 19 -17.06 -10.11 8.70
N SER A 20 -17.33 -8.80 8.78
CA SER A 20 -16.66 -7.80 7.95
C SER A 20 -15.15 -7.81 8.19
N LEU A 21 -14.72 -7.90 9.45
CA LEU A 21 -13.30 -7.96 9.76
C LEU A 21 -12.66 -9.26 9.22
N LYS A 22 -13.32 -10.40 9.40
CA LYS A 22 -12.83 -11.69 8.86
C LYS A 22 -12.74 -11.65 7.33
N MET A 23 -13.73 -11.08 6.66
CA MET A 23 -13.69 -10.90 5.21
C MET A 23 -12.49 -10.04 4.79
N ALA A 24 -12.28 -8.89 5.43
CA ALA A 24 -11.13 -8.03 5.14
C ALA A 24 -9.80 -8.79 5.28
N GLN A 25 -9.64 -9.60 6.33
CA GLN A 25 -8.46 -10.43 6.58
C GLN A 25 -8.23 -11.49 5.51
N HIS A 26 -9.29 -12.14 5.02
CA HIS A 26 -9.18 -13.15 3.96
C HIS A 26 -9.00 -12.55 2.56
N LEU A 27 -9.48 -11.33 2.33
CA LEU A 27 -9.41 -10.67 1.03
C LEU A 27 -8.04 -10.06 0.75
N LEU A 28 -7.36 -9.52 1.77
CA LEU A 28 -6.08 -8.83 1.57
C LEU A 28 -5.00 -9.71 0.91
N PRO A 29 -4.78 -10.99 1.30
CA PRO A 29 -3.82 -11.85 0.62
C PRO A 29 -4.16 -12.14 -0.86
N LEU A 30 -5.45 -12.03 -1.23
CA LEU A 30 -5.89 -12.25 -2.61
C LEU A 30 -5.58 -11.08 -3.54
N PHE A 31 -5.09 -9.95 -3.02
CA PHE A 31 -4.61 -8.85 -3.85
C PHE A 31 -3.40 -9.30 -4.66
N GLU A 32 -2.59 -10.23 -4.16
CA GLU A 32 -1.43 -10.75 -4.88
C GLU A 32 -1.76 -11.96 -5.78
N ASN A 33 -3.05 -12.27 -5.98
CA ASN A 33 -3.42 -13.42 -6.81
C ASN A 33 -3.06 -13.15 -8.28
N GLU A 34 -2.42 -14.12 -8.94
CA GLU A 34 -2.01 -13.99 -10.35
C GLU A 34 -3.20 -13.72 -11.29
N LYS A 35 -4.37 -14.29 -11.00
CA LYS A 35 -5.58 -14.11 -11.81
C LYS A 35 -6.19 -12.74 -11.55
N GLU A 36 -6.10 -11.86 -12.54
CA GLU A 36 -6.64 -10.49 -12.50
C GLU A 36 -8.09 -10.41 -12.00
N GLY A 37 -8.96 -11.35 -12.41
CA GLY A 37 -10.36 -11.38 -11.98
C GLY A 37 -10.54 -11.69 -10.48
N VAL A 38 -9.67 -12.54 -9.92
CA VAL A 38 -9.67 -12.85 -8.47
C VAL A 38 -9.12 -11.66 -7.70
N ARG A 39 -7.97 -11.13 -8.13
CA ARG A 39 -7.31 -9.96 -7.55
C ARG A 39 -8.21 -8.73 -7.54
N GLY A 40 -8.72 -8.33 -8.70
CA GLY A 40 -9.65 -7.20 -8.83
C GLY A 40 -10.94 -7.42 -8.04
N GLY A 41 -11.51 -8.62 -8.10
CA GLY A 41 -12.70 -8.97 -7.31
C GLY A 41 -12.48 -8.88 -5.80
N ALA A 42 -11.31 -9.31 -5.31
CA ALA A 42 -10.95 -9.22 -3.90
C ALA A 42 -10.74 -7.78 -3.45
N ILE A 43 -10.02 -6.97 -4.25
CA ILE A 43 -9.82 -5.54 -4.00
C ILE A 43 -11.16 -4.82 -3.93
N PHE A 44 -12.05 -5.04 -4.89
CA PHE A 44 -13.34 -4.35 -4.93
C PHE A 44 -14.23 -4.71 -3.74
N LEU A 45 -14.37 -6.01 -3.44
CA LEU A 45 -15.14 -6.48 -2.28
C LEU A 45 -14.54 -5.99 -0.97
N TYR A 46 -13.22 -5.90 -0.87
CA TYR A 46 -12.56 -5.30 0.30
C TYR A 46 -13.02 -3.85 0.50
N GLY A 47 -13.10 -3.07 -0.58
CA GLY A 47 -13.67 -1.73 -0.56
C GLY A 47 -15.10 -1.69 0.00
N ASP A 48 -15.96 -2.63 -0.41
CA ASP A 48 -17.35 -2.71 0.10
C ASP A 48 -17.37 -3.07 1.59
N VAL A 49 -16.50 -3.98 2.03
CA VAL A 49 -16.34 -4.35 3.44
C VAL A 49 -15.91 -3.15 4.29
N ILE A 50 -14.93 -2.38 3.81
CA ILE A 50 -14.43 -1.16 4.47
C ILE A 50 -15.52 -0.09 4.56
N TYR A 51 -16.34 0.03 3.52
CA TYR A 51 -17.43 1.01 3.46
C TYR A 51 -18.62 0.62 4.36
N SER A 52 -19.01 -0.65 4.36
CA SER A 52 -20.22 -1.15 5.02
C SER A 52 -19.98 -1.85 6.37
N GLY A 53 -18.75 -1.93 6.88
CA GLY A 53 -18.38 -2.81 8.00
C GLY A 53 -18.91 -2.47 9.41
N GLY A 54 -19.87 -1.55 9.51
CA GLY A 54 -20.62 -1.27 10.74
C GLY A 54 -19.87 -0.46 11.81
N LYS A 55 -20.60 0.26 12.67
CA LYS A 55 -20.01 1.15 13.70
C LYS A 55 -19.16 0.39 14.73
N LYS A 56 -19.59 -0.82 15.14
CA LYS A 56 -18.95 -1.60 16.22
C LYS A 56 -17.54 -2.07 15.89
N PHE A 57 -17.25 -2.39 14.63
CA PHE A 57 -15.94 -2.89 14.18
C PHE A 57 -15.12 -1.84 13.45
N ARG A 58 -15.60 -0.59 13.42
CA ARG A 58 -14.97 0.50 12.67
C ARG A 58 -13.51 0.70 13.02
N GLN A 59 -13.12 0.57 14.29
CA GLN A 59 -11.72 0.75 14.68
C GLN A 59 -10.83 -0.39 14.18
N ALA A 60 -11.28 -1.64 14.29
CA ALA A 60 -10.54 -2.78 13.75
C ALA A 60 -10.42 -2.70 12.21
N LEU A 61 -11.49 -2.26 11.54
CA LEU A 61 -11.49 -2.05 10.09
C LEU A 61 -10.59 -0.89 9.68
N LYS A 62 -10.47 0.18 10.48
CA LYS A 62 -9.48 1.24 10.25
C LYS A 62 -8.07 0.68 10.34
N SER A 63 -7.77 -0.07 11.40
CA SER A 63 -6.46 -0.72 11.55
C SER A 63 -6.17 -1.61 10.33
N HIS A 64 -7.15 -2.39 9.88
CA HIS A 64 -7.00 -3.25 8.69
C HIS A 64 -6.88 -2.45 7.38
N ALA A 65 -7.66 -1.38 7.20
CA ALA A 65 -7.57 -0.49 6.04
C ALA A 65 -6.18 0.14 5.94
N PHE A 66 -5.61 0.57 7.06
CA PHE A 66 -4.23 1.05 7.12
C PHE A 66 -3.24 -0.01 6.61
N GLN A 67 -3.44 -1.28 6.97
CA GLN A 67 -2.60 -2.38 6.50
C GLN A 67 -2.63 -2.57 4.97
N ALA A 68 -3.79 -2.32 4.36
CA ALA A 68 -4.00 -2.49 2.93
C ALA A 68 -3.49 -1.31 2.09
N LEU A 69 -3.05 -0.20 2.70
CA LEU A 69 -2.68 1.00 1.94
C LEU A 69 -1.51 0.77 0.99
N VAL A 70 -0.41 0.14 1.44
CA VAL A 70 0.76 -0.13 0.59
C VAL A 70 0.40 -1.10 -0.56
N PRO A 71 -0.24 -2.27 -0.30
CA PRO A 71 -0.72 -3.14 -1.38
C PRO A 71 -1.63 -2.40 -2.39
N LEU A 72 -2.60 -1.62 -1.91
CA LEU A 72 -3.49 -0.87 -2.80
C LEU A 72 -2.74 0.22 -3.58
N LEU A 73 -1.79 0.92 -2.97
CA LEU A 73 -0.97 1.91 -3.66
C LEU A 73 -0.23 1.25 -4.83
N PHE A 74 0.31 0.05 -4.64
CA PHE A 74 1.05 -0.65 -5.69
C PHE A 74 0.13 -1.15 -6.81
N HIS A 75 -1.06 -1.66 -6.48
CA HIS A 75 -2.06 -2.05 -7.48
C HIS A 75 -2.73 -0.87 -8.20
N LEU A 76 -2.41 0.39 -7.89
CA LEU A 76 -2.79 1.52 -8.77
C LEU A 76 -2.05 1.51 -10.10
N ALA A 77 -0.93 0.79 -10.16
CA ALA A 77 -0.12 0.63 -11.36
C ALA A 77 -0.27 -0.77 -11.99
N ASP A 78 -1.26 -1.56 -11.54
CA ASP A 78 -1.52 -2.91 -12.08
C ASP A 78 -1.63 -2.93 -13.61
N SER A 79 -1.15 -4.00 -14.23
CA SER A 79 -1.20 -4.16 -15.69
C SER A 79 -2.62 -4.29 -16.24
N CYS A 80 -3.58 -4.74 -15.42
CA CYS A 80 -4.98 -4.87 -15.80
C CYS A 80 -5.76 -3.58 -15.48
N PRO A 81 -6.33 -2.87 -16.48
CA PRO A 81 -7.05 -1.62 -16.27
C PRO A 81 -8.28 -1.74 -15.34
N ASP A 82 -8.96 -2.90 -15.36
CA ASP A 82 -10.10 -3.16 -14.48
C ASP A 82 -9.67 -3.28 -13.01
N VAL A 83 -8.52 -3.94 -12.76
CA VAL A 83 -7.91 -3.98 -11.42
C VAL A 83 -7.56 -2.57 -10.96
N VAL A 84 -6.90 -1.76 -11.80
CA VAL A 84 -6.57 -0.37 -11.47
C VAL A 84 -7.82 0.43 -11.09
N MET A 85 -8.92 0.31 -11.85
CA MET A 85 -10.17 1.01 -11.54
C MET A 85 -10.75 0.59 -10.18
N LYS A 86 -10.79 -0.71 -9.91
CA LYS A 86 -11.26 -1.27 -8.61
C LYS A 86 -10.36 -0.84 -7.45
N THR A 87 -9.05 -0.77 -7.68
CA THR A 87 -8.07 -0.28 -6.71
C THR A 87 -8.28 1.20 -6.40
N LYS A 88 -8.47 2.06 -7.42
CA LYS A 88 -8.75 3.50 -7.21
C LYS A 88 -9.96 3.73 -6.31
N LEU A 89 -11.06 3.03 -6.58
CA LEU A 89 -12.29 3.12 -5.77
C LEU A 89 -12.04 2.64 -4.33
N THR A 90 -11.32 1.53 -4.16
CA THR A 90 -11.03 0.94 -2.86
C THR A 90 -10.06 1.78 -2.04
N PHE A 91 -9.04 2.37 -2.67
CA PHE A 91 -8.08 3.27 -2.04
C PHE A 91 -8.78 4.52 -1.50
N LEU A 92 -9.68 5.13 -2.30
CA LEU A 92 -10.48 6.27 -1.85
C LEU A 92 -11.39 5.91 -0.67
N ARG A 93 -12.03 4.73 -0.69
CA ARG A 93 -12.85 4.24 0.43
C ARG A 93 -12.02 4.08 1.71
N CYS A 94 -10.77 3.60 1.60
CA CYS A 94 -9.84 3.54 2.73
C CYS A 94 -9.50 4.94 3.25
N ALA A 95 -9.16 5.89 2.37
CA ALA A 95 -8.88 7.27 2.75
C ALA A 95 -10.08 7.95 3.45
N ILE A 96 -11.31 7.68 2.98
CA ILE A 96 -12.56 8.13 3.64
C ILE A 96 -12.72 7.50 5.02
N LEU A 97 -12.52 6.19 5.17
CA LEU A 97 -12.64 5.51 6.45
C LEU A 97 -11.62 6.05 7.48
N LEU A 98 -10.38 6.25 7.03
CA LEU A 98 -9.25 6.76 7.81
C LEU A 98 -9.34 8.27 8.07
N LYS A 99 -10.27 8.97 7.39
CA LYS A 99 -10.51 10.42 7.52
C LYS A 99 -9.34 11.29 7.09
N TRP A 100 -8.63 10.93 6.02
CA TRP A 100 -7.52 11.72 5.47
C TRP A 100 -7.94 13.16 5.13
N GLU A 101 -7.06 14.13 5.27
CA GLU A 101 -7.39 15.53 5.01
C GLU A 101 -7.53 15.81 3.50
N PHE A 102 -6.63 15.26 2.69
CA PHE A 102 -6.53 15.47 1.24
C PHE A 102 -7.53 14.65 0.39
N ARG A 103 -8.72 14.31 0.90
CA ARG A 103 -9.65 13.40 0.19
C ARG A 103 -10.15 13.96 -1.15
N LYS A 104 -10.29 15.27 -1.27
CA LYS A 104 -10.80 15.90 -2.50
C LYS A 104 -9.73 15.91 -3.59
N GLU A 105 -8.52 16.24 -3.19
CA GLU A 105 -7.31 16.26 -4.01
C GLU A 105 -6.99 14.83 -4.49
N LEU A 106 -6.99 13.87 -3.55
CA LEU A 106 -6.84 12.46 -3.83
C LEU A 106 -7.87 11.97 -4.85
N PHE A 107 -9.15 12.30 -4.66
CA PHE A 107 -10.19 11.94 -5.64
C PHE A 107 -9.87 12.47 -7.05
N GLY A 108 -9.46 13.74 -7.16
CA GLY A 108 -9.08 14.33 -8.43
C GLY A 108 -7.92 13.59 -9.11
N LYS A 109 -6.88 13.21 -8.34
CA LYS A 109 -5.73 12.46 -8.86
C LYS A 109 -6.10 11.02 -9.25
N LEU A 110 -6.93 10.33 -8.46
CA LEU A 110 -7.39 8.98 -8.80
C LEU A 110 -8.28 8.99 -10.05
N ALA A 111 -9.21 9.94 -10.17
CA ALA A 111 -10.15 9.99 -11.27
C ALA A 111 -9.50 10.46 -12.59
N TRP A 112 -8.67 11.51 -12.53
CA TRP A 112 -8.20 12.22 -13.73
C TRP A 112 -6.68 12.39 -13.81
N GLY A 113 -5.94 12.09 -12.73
CA GLY A 113 -4.49 12.22 -12.69
C GLY A 113 -3.79 11.26 -13.65
N ARG A 114 -2.72 11.76 -14.29
CA ARG A 114 -1.94 11.03 -15.29
C ARG A 114 -0.44 11.24 -15.05
N GLY A 115 0.33 10.18 -15.28
CA GLY A 115 1.79 10.20 -15.25
C GLY A 115 2.39 10.40 -13.85
N LEU A 116 3.71 10.60 -13.83
CA LEU A 116 4.53 10.56 -12.62
C LEU A 116 4.13 11.58 -11.56
N GLY A 117 3.68 12.78 -11.96
CA GLY A 117 3.24 13.80 -11.01
C GLY A 117 2.00 13.37 -10.23
N ALA A 118 1.02 12.77 -10.89
CA ALA A 118 -0.19 12.29 -10.21
C ALA A 118 0.09 11.09 -9.30
N GLU A 119 0.98 10.19 -9.72
CA GLU A 119 1.44 9.08 -8.88
C GLU A 119 2.14 9.59 -7.61
N ASN A 120 3.02 10.58 -7.75
CA ASN A 120 3.72 11.19 -6.62
C ASN A 120 2.75 11.89 -5.67
N ASP A 121 1.79 12.66 -6.20
CA ASP A 121 0.78 13.32 -5.37
C ASP A 121 -0.02 12.30 -4.53
N ILE A 122 -0.41 11.15 -5.10
CA ILE A 122 -1.14 10.10 -4.37
C ILE A 122 -0.27 9.52 -3.25
N LEU A 123 1.02 9.29 -3.50
CA LEU A 123 1.99 8.83 -2.50
C LEU A 123 2.12 9.86 -1.37
N ILE A 124 2.32 11.14 -1.70
CA ILE A 124 2.42 12.24 -0.73
C ILE A 124 1.14 12.30 0.11
N TYR A 125 -0.04 12.29 -0.51
CA TYR A 125 -1.31 12.31 0.23
C TYR A 125 -1.43 11.13 1.19
N MET A 126 -0.94 9.95 0.80
CA MET A 126 -0.91 8.79 1.69
C MET A 126 0.07 8.97 2.84
N VAL A 127 1.30 9.41 2.58
CA VAL A 127 2.32 9.54 3.63
C VAL A 127 1.93 10.65 4.61
N GLU A 128 1.59 11.84 4.10
CA GLU A 128 1.21 13.00 4.92
C GLU A 128 -0.08 12.76 5.73
N SER A 129 -1.08 12.08 5.15
CA SER A 129 -2.30 11.75 5.90
C SER A 129 -2.11 10.69 6.99
N ASN A 130 -0.94 10.04 7.02
CA ASN A 130 -0.58 9.05 8.02
C ASN A 130 0.80 9.36 8.63
N PHE A 131 1.07 10.65 8.85
CA PHE A 131 2.31 11.14 9.44
C PHE A 131 2.78 10.29 10.64
N GLY A 132 4.07 9.97 10.67
CA GLY A 132 4.68 9.13 11.70
C GLY A 132 4.59 7.62 11.49
N ASN A 133 3.93 7.13 10.43
CA ASN A 133 3.83 5.69 10.15
C ASN A 133 4.85 5.16 9.14
N TYR A 134 5.96 5.88 8.94
CA TYR A 134 7.02 5.56 7.97
C TYR A 134 7.58 4.15 8.14
N HIS A 135 7.87 3.73 9.39
CA HIS A 135 8.31 2.35 9.71
C HIS A 135 7.36 1.30 9.13
N GLN A 136 6.05 1.43 9.38
CA GLN A 136 5.07 0.45 8.93
C GLN A 136 4.93 0.42 7.42
N PHE A 137 5.01 1.58 6.76
CA PHE A 137 4.98 1.65 5.30
C PHE A 137 6.22 1.02 4.67
N LEU A 138 7.41 1.33 5.19
CA LEU A 138 8.66 0.76 4.71
C LEU A 138 8.66 -0.76 4.87
N MET A 139 8.39 -1.26 6.09
CA MET A 139 8.41 -2.70 6.35
C MET A 139 7.40 -3.49 5.50
N ARG A 140 6.25 -2.88 5.16
CA ARG A 140 5.28 -3.46 4.23
C ARG A 140 5.74 -3.40 2.79
N ALA A 141 6.42 -2.35 2.37
CA ALA A 141 6.91 -2.24 1.00
C ALA A 141 8.05 -3.23 0.72
N LEU A 142 8.89 -3.55 1.72
CA LEU A 142 10.06 -4.42 1.54
C LEU A 142 9.74 -5.81 0.99
N VAL A 143 8.61 -6.40 1.38
CA VAL A 143 8.23 -7.74 0.90
C VAL A 143 8.03 -7.78 -0.62
N TYR A 144 7.74 -6.64 -1.25
CA TYR A 144 7.55 -6.54 -2.69
C TYR A 144 8.87 -6.46 -3.47
N LEU A 145 10.02 -6.21 -2.82
CA LEU A 145 11.32 -6.26 -3.48
C LEU A 145 11.69 -7.66 -3.99
N VAL A 146 11.06 -8.69 -3.43
CA VAL A 146 11.18 -10.09 -3.86
C VAL A 146 9.95 -10.61 -4.59
N SER A 147 9.04 -9.71 -4.99
CA SER A 147 7.84 -10.10 -5.74
C SER A 147 8.22 -10.77 -7.08
N PRO A 148 7.56 -11.87 -7.47
CA PRO A 148 7.71 -12.42 -8.81
C PRO A 148 7.10 -11.50 -9.88
N ASP A 149 6.16 -10.62 -9.49
CA ASP A 149 5.64 -9.59 -10.38
C ASP A 149 6.65 -8.44 -10.46
N ARG A 150 7.33 -8.35 -11.61
CA ARG A 150 8.30 -7.30 -11.89
C ARG A 150 7.69 -5.90 -11.73
N HIS A 151 6.43 -5.70 -12.10
CA HIS A 151 5.81 -4.39 -11.99
C HIS A 151 5.68 -3.96 -10.52
N LEU A 152 5.18 -4.84 -9.66
CA LEU A 152 5.07 -4.56 -8.22
C LEU A 152 6.45 -4.34 -7.59
N LYS A 153 7.47 -5.09 -8.01
CA LYS A 153 8.85 -4.89 -7.58
C LYS A 153 9.35 -3.48 -7.93
N LEU A 154 9.15 -3.01 -9.17
CA LEU A 154 9.55 -1.67 -9.60
C LEU A 154 8.84 -0.57 -8.82
N VAL A 155 7.53 -0.71 -8.59
CA VAL A 155 6.74 0.28 -7.83
C VAL A 155 7.19 0.32 -6.36
N ALA A 156 7.49 -0.84 -5.78
CA ALA A 156 8.05 -0.93 -4.43
C ALA A 156 9.41 -0.23 -4.32
N MET A 157 10.31 -0.44 -5.28
CA MET A 157 11.58 0.28 -5.34
C MET A 157 11.38 1.79 -5.42
N LYS A 158 10.49 2.27 -6.30
CA LYS A 158 10.17 3.70 -6.41
C LYS A 158 9.64 4.25 -5.08
N PHE A 159 8.74 3.53 -4.42
CA PHE A 159 8.17 3.93 -3.14
C PHE A 159 9.22 3.99 -2.02
N ILE A 160 10.06 2.95 -1.90
CA ILE A 160 11.12 2.87 -0.89
C ILE A 160 12.17 3.95 -1.13
N GLY A 161 12.58 4.15 -2.39
CA GLY A 161 13.52 5.21 -2.76
C GLY A 161 12.99 6.60 -2.40
N GLY A 162 11.70 6.86 -2.64
CA GLY A 162 11.04 8.09 -2.20
C GLY A 162 11.05 8.26 -0.68
N LEU A 163 10.79 7.20 0.10
CA LEU A 163 10.91 7.26 1.56
C LEU A 163 12.34 7.55 2.02
N LEU A 164 13.33 6.95 1.39
CA LEU A 164 14.75 7.17 1.72
C LEU A 164 15.20 8.59 1.36
N GLN A 165 14.69 9.17 0.27
CA GLN A 165 15.05 10.53 -0.16
C GLN A 165 14.32 11.61 0.60
N ASP A 166 12.99 11.52 0.65
CA ASP A 166 12.14 12.62 1.11
C ASP A 166 11.85 12.55 2.62
N TYR A 167 12.03 11.38 3.23
CA TYR A 167 11.65 11.11 4.63
C TYR A 167 12.80 10.47 5.44
N PHE A 168 14.05 10.69 5.04
CA PHE A 168 15.23 10.10 5.68
C PHE A 168 15.29 10.37 7.20
N ALA A 169 15.06 11.62 7.60
CA ALA A 169 15.12 12.02 9.01
C ALA A 169 14.06 11.32 9.86
N ASP A 170 12.85 11.15 9.33
CA ASP A 170 11.78 10.40 9.99
C ASP A 170 12.13 8.92 10.12
N LEU A 171 12.78 8.34 9.11
CA LEU A 171 13.29 6.97 9.16
C LEU A 171 14.36 6.80 10.23
N CYS A 172 15.31 7.73 10.35
CA CYS A 172 16.31 7.72 11.45
C CYS A 172 15.65 7.68 12.83
N PHE A 173 14.52 8.38 13.00
CA PHE A 173 13.82 8.43 14.27
C PHE A 173 12.98 7.18 14.56
N CYS A 174 12.34 6.60 13.54
CA CYS A 174 11.35 5.54 13.72
C CYS A 174 11.88 4.11 13.57
N LEU A 175 13.00 3.91 12.87
CA LEU A 175 13.59 2.59 12.65
C LEU A 175 14.44 2.16 13.85
N LYS A 176 14.54 0.84 14.06
CA LYS A 176 15.47 0.21 15.01
C LYS A 176 16.57 -0.53 14.24
N LYS A 177 17.68 -0.87 14.91
CA LYS A 177 18.79 -1.63 14.29
C LYS A 177 18.33 -2.91 13.56
N GLY A 178 17.36 -3.62 14.12
CA GLY A 178 16.77 -4.81 13.48
C GLY A 178 16.01 -4.49 12.19
N ASP A 179 15.35 -3.33 12.12
CA ASP A 179 14.64 -2.88 10.91
C ASP A 179 15.64 -2.51 9.81
N VAL A 180 16.70 -1.76 10.16
CA VAL A 180 17.77 -1.39 9.20
C VAL A 180 18.51 -2.63 8.70
N SER A 181 18.76 -3.62 9.58
CA SER A 181 19.32 -4.92 9.17
C SER A 181 18.40 -5.65 8.19
N THR A 182 17.08 -5.57 8.40
CA THR A 182 16.10 -6.17 7.49
C THR A 182 16.10 -5.45 6.14
N LEU A 183 16.04 -4.12 6.15
CA LEU A 183 16.13 -3.28 4.94
C LEU A 183 17.39 -3.62 4.13
N ARG A 184 18.56 -3.65 4.78
CA ARG A 184 19.83 -4.01 4.15
C ARG A 184 19.77 -5.38 3.47
N LYS A 185 19.27 -6.41 4.16
CA LYS A 185 19.14 -7.77 3.60
C LYS A 185 18.28 -7.78 2.34
N TYR A 186 17.16 -7.05 2.33
CA TYR A 186 16.31 -6.97 1.14
C TYR A 186 16.99 -6.24 -0.02
N LEU A 187 17.75 -5.18 0.24
CA LEU A 187 18.51 -4.47 -0.80
C LEU A 187 19.65 -5.32 -1.35
N GLU A 188 20.37 -6.07 -0.52
CA GLU A 188 21.46 -6.96 -0.95
C GLU A 188 20.99 -8.01 -1.98
N LEU A 189 19.73 -8.47 -1.89
CA LEU A 189 19.14 -9.36 -2.91
C LEU A 189 19.09 -8.71 -4.30
N LEU A 190 19.07 -7.38 -4.38
CA LEU A 190 18.98 -6.62 -5.63
C LEU A 190 20.35 -6.40 -6.29
N GLU A 191 21.46 -6.62 -5.58
CA GLU A 191 22.82 -6.41 -6.11
C GLU A 191 23.10 -7.27 -7.34
N GLN A 192 22.64 -8.53 -7.28
CA GLN A 192 22.83 -9.54 -8.33
C GLN A 192 21.51 -9.93 -9.03
N ASP A 193 20.43 -9.18 -8.81
CA ASP A 193 19.14 -9.45 -9.46
C ASP A 193 19.31 -9.36 -11.00
N PRO A 194 18.69 -10.25 -11.79
CA PRO A 194 18.78 -10.22 -13.25
C PRO A 194 18.23 -8.92 -13.86
N ASP A 195 17.30 -8.23 -13.22
CA ASP A 195 16.77 -6.95 -13.67
C ASP A 195 17.78 -5.80 -13.45
N SER A 196 18.11 -5.09 -14.53
CA SER A 196 19.05 -3.97 -14.44
C SER A 196 18.54 -2.82 -13.58
N GLU A 197 17.22 -2.61 -13.52
CA GLU A 197 16.64 -1.55 -12.70
C GLU A 197 16.80 -1.86 -11.21
N SER A 198 16.68 -3.12 -10.81
CA SER A 198 16.96 -3.56 -9.43
C SER A 198 18.42 -3.32 -9.04
N ARG A 199 19.37 -3.66 -9.93
CA ARG A 199 20.79 -3.39 -9.67
C ARG A 199 21.12 -1.90 -9.61
N LYS A 200 20.45 -1.07 -10.42
CA LYS A 200 20.59 0.40 -10.34
C LYS A 200 20.05 0.93 -9.02
N PHE A 201 18.86 0.48 -8.63
CA PHE A 201 18.25 0.86 -7.35
C PHE A 201 19.16 0.52 -6.17
N TYR A 202 19.72 -0.70 -6.12
CA TYR A 202 20.72 -1.07 -5.11
C TYR A 202 21.89 -0.06 -5.05
N LYS A 203 22.53 0.21 -6.20
CA LYS A 203 23.65 1.16 -6.26
C LYS A 203 23.29 2.58 -5.84
N SER A 204 22.04 3.00 -6.07
CA SER A 204 21.58 4.34 -5.72
C SER A 204 21.31 4.53 -4.23
N PHE A 205 20.82 3.48 -3.54
CA PHE A 205 20.27 3.62 -2.18
C PHE A 205 21.00 2.80 -1.12
N PHE A 206 21.95 1.93 -1.49
CA PHE A 206 22.65 1.10 -0.50
C PHE A 206 23.45 1.93 0.51
N GLU A 207 24.12 2.99 0.06
CA GLU A 207 24.86 3.90 0.95
C GLU A 207 23.92 4.64 1.92
N ASP A 208 22.73 5.06 1.48
CA ASP A 208 21.72 5.67 2.37
C ASP A 208 21.32 4.69 3.50
N VAL A 209 21.22 3.39 3.19
CA VAL A 209 20.93 2.35 4.20
C VAL A 209 22.12 2.08 5.12
N VAL A 210 23.35 2.21 4.62
CA VAL A 210 24.55 2.17 5.46
C VAL A 210 24.56 3.37 6.40
N GLU A 211 24.24 4.57 5.91
CA GLU A 211 24.15 5.78 6.70
C GLU A 211 23.06 5.68 7.78
N LEU A 212 21.86 5.18 7.45
CA LEU A 212 20.78 4.91 8.43
C LEU A 212 21.27 4.09 9.63
N SER A 213 22.14 3.10 9.40
CA SER A 213 22.64 2.24 10.48
C SER A 213 23.54 2.96 11.49
N GLN A 214 24.06 4.14 11.13
CA GLN A 214 24.88 4.97 12.01
C GLN A 214 24.02 5.85 12.93
N TYR A 215 22.82 6.23 12.50
CA TYR A 215 21.91 7.10 13.26
C TYR A 215 20.90 6.35 14.12
N VAL A 216 20.59 5.10 13.75
CA VAL A 216 19.58 4.30 14.45
C VAL A 216 20.14 3.67 15.72
N THR A 217 19.41 3.83 16.85
CA THR A 217 19.81 3.35 18.18
C THR A 217 19.50 1.89 18.42
#